data_AF-A0A3C0UG80-F1
#
_entry.id   AF-A0A3C0UG80-F1
#
_cell.length_a   1.000
_cell.length_b   1.000
_cell.length_c   1.000
_cell.angle_alpha   90.00
_cell.angle_beta   90.00
_cell.angle_gamma   90.00
#
_symmetry.space_group_name_H-M   'P 1'
#
loop_
_entity.id
_entity.type
_entity.pdbx_description
1 polymer ?
#
loop_
_entity_poly.entity_id
_entity_poly.type
_entity_poly.pdbx_seq_one_letter_code
_entity_poly.pdbx_strand_id
1 'polypeptide(L)' 'MDKAMEWLKQISEVSGVSGFERPVRQLLIDKLSNCSEITSDKLGSVIFKKQGSQQEPRIMIASHMDE' A
#
# COMPACT_ATOMS: atom_id res chain seq x y z
N MET A 1 -10.79 16.16 -12.48
CA MET A 1 -9.37 15.77 -12.47
C MET A 1 -9.26 14.34 -12.97
N ASP A 2 -8.14 13.96 -13.58
CA ASP A 2 -7.86 12.55 -13.90
C ASP A 2 -7.82 11.72 -12.58
N LYS A 3 -8.39 10.51 -12.59
CA LYS A 3 -8.40 9.60 -11.42
C LYS A 3 -7.00 9.31 -10.90
N ALA A 4 -6.01 9.24 -11.78
CA ALA A 4 -4.62 9.05 -11.39
C ALA A 4 -4.08 10.26 -10.63
N MET A 5 -4.37 11.48 -11.11
CA MET A 5 -3.93 12.71 -10.45
C MET A 5 -4.64 12.94 -9.12
N GLU A 6 -5.92 12.60 -9.01
CA GLU A 6 -6.65 12.66 -7.75
C GLU A 6 -6.07 11.70 -6.71
N TRP A 7 -5.71 10.48 -7.13
CA TRP A 7 -5.03 9.52 -6.26
C TRP A 7 -3.64 10.00 -5.83
N LEU A 8 -2.84 10.51 -6.76
CA LEU A 8 -1.51 11.05 -6.46
C LEU A 8 -1.60 12.19 -5.44
N LYS A 9 -2.57 13.10 -5.61
CA LYS A 9 -2.82 14.16 -4.64
C LYS A 9 -3.17 13.61 -3.26
N GLN A 10 -4.10 12.65 -3.18
CA GLN A 10 -4.52 12.04 -1.91
C GLN A 10 -3.35 11.37 -1.18
N ILE A 11 -2.54 10.58 -1.88
CA ILE A 11 -1.42 9.86 -1.25
C ILE A 11 -0.23 10.78 -0.94
N SER A 12 -0.08 11.90 -1.64
CA SER A 12 0.98 12.88 -1.33
C SER A 12 0.63 13.86 -0.20
N GLU A 13 -0.65 14.07 0.09
CA GLU A 13 -1.11 15.02 1.12
C GLU A 13 -1.36 14.36 2.49
N VAL A 14 -1.33 13.02 2.56
CA VAL A 14 -1.50 12.28 3.82
C VAL A 14 -0.19 12.25 4.61
N SER A 15 -0.25 12.57 5.89
CA SER A 15 0.94 12.56 6.75
C SER A 15 1.47 11.14 6.99
N GLY A 16 2.76 10.96 6.74
CA GLY A 16 3.48 9.69 6.85
C GLY A 16 4.80 9.82 7.59
N VAL A 17 4.86 10.52 8.72
CA VAL A 17 6.12 10.63 9.49
C VAL A 17 6.65 9.24 9.86
N SER A 18 7.96 9.01 9.70
CA SER A 18 8.61 7.74 10.03
C SER A 18 8.25 7.24 11.44
N GLY A 19 7.77 5.99 11.52
CA GLY A 19 7.21 5.36 12.72
C GLY A 19 5.74 5.65 13.03
N PHE A 20 5.09 6.53 12.25
CA PHE A 20 3.69 6.95 12.41
C PHE A 20 2.89 6.89 11.10
N GLU A 21 3.20 5.94 10.23
CA GLU A 21 2.67 5.79 8.86
C GLU A 21 1.23 5.22 8.80
N ARG A 22 0.54 5.16 9.96
CA ARG A 22 -0.82 4.59 10.06
C ARG A 22 -1.82 5.24 9.08
N PRO A 23 -1.83 6.56 8.86
CA PRO A 23 -2.74 7.19 7.90
C PRO A 23 -2.48 6.71 6.45
N VAL A 24 -1.22 6.69 6.02
CA VAL A 24 -0.80 6.21 4.69
C VAL A 24 -1.18 4.73 4.53
N ARG A 25 -0.91 3.92 5.54
CA ARG A 25 -1.25 2.49 5.57
C ARG A 25 -2.77 2.26 5.38
N GLN A 26 -3.60 3.04 6.08
CA GLN A 26 -5.06 2.91 5.96
C GLN A 26 -5.53 3.28 4.55
N LEU A 27 -5.00 4.37 3.98
CA LEU A 27 -5.33 4.80 2.63
C LEU A 27 -5.01 3.72 1.58
N LEU A 28 -3.85 3.05 1.73
CA LEU A 28 -3.45 1.93 0.85
C LEU A 28 -4.36 0.72 1.02
N ILE A 29 -4.73 0.36 2.26
CA ILE A 29 -5.66 -0.73 2.56
C ILE A 29 -7.02 -0.48 1.91
N ASP A 30 -7.57 0.73 2.08
CA ASP A 30 -8.86 1.09 1.50
C ASP A 30 -8.83 1.00 -0.03
N LYS A 31 -7.71 1.40 -0.65
CA LYS A 31 -7.51 1.34 -2.09
C LYS A 31 -7.41 -0.07 -2.65
N LEU A 32 -6.74 -0.99 -1.94
CA LEU A 32 -6.31 -2.29 -2.46
C LEU A 32 -7.03 -3.51 -1.84
N SER A 33 -7.88 -3.29 -0.83
CA SER A 33 -8.64 -4.33 -0.13
C SER A 33 -9.45 -5.24 -1.05
N ASN A 34 -10.02 -4.68 -2.13
CA ASN A 34 -10.87 -5.43 -3.06
C ASN A 34 -10.08 -6.29 -4.07
N CYS A 35 -8.75 -6.14 -4.15
CA CYS A 35 -7.94 -6.79 -5.18
C CYS A 35 -6.74 -7.59 -4.65
N SER A 36 -6.58 -7.69 -3.34
CA SER A 36 -5.43 -8.36 -2.74
C SER A 36 -5.73 -8.94 -1.35
N GLU A 37 -5.02 -10.01 -1.02
CA GLU A 37 -4.90 -10.52 0.34
C GLU A 37 -3.98 -9.57 1.13
N ILE A 38 -4.43 -9.08 2.28
CA ILE A 38 -3.71 -8.10 3.07
C ILE A 38 -3.09 -8.77 4.29
N THR A 39 -1.79 -8.57 4.46
CA THR A 39 -1.05 -8.95 5.67
C THR A 39 -0.18 -7.79 6.13
N SER A 40 0.34 -7.85 7.36
CA SER A 40 1.28 -6.85 7.87
C SER A 40 2.36 -7.49 8.70
N ASP A 41 3.53 -6.84 8.74
CA ASP A 41 4.61 -7.24 9.63
C ASP A 41 4.42 -6.67 11.05
N LYS A 42 5.42 -6.88 11.91
CA LYS A 42 5.40 -6.38 13.29
C LYS A 42 5.93 -4.94 13.43
N LEU A 43 6.47 -4.36 12.36
CA LEU A 43 7.06 -3.01 12.36
C LEU A 43 6.08 -1.96 11.84
N GLY A 44 5.06 -2.36 11.07
CA GLY A 44 4.02 -1.49 10.54
C GLY A 44 3.82 -1.61 9.03
N SER A 45 4.69 -2.32 8.31
CA SER A 45 4.56 -2.51 6.87
C SER A 45 3.28 -3.26 6.53
N VAL A 46 2.66 -2.89 5.40
CA VAL A 46 1.52 -3.61 4.83
C VAL A 46 1.97 -4.32 3.55
N ILE A 47 1.55 -5.57 3.41
CA ILE A 47 1.89 -6.43 2.28
C ILE A 47 0.58 -6.81 1.58
N PHE A 48 0.50 -6.46 0.30
CA PHE A 48 -0.62 -6.78 -0.58
C PHE A 48 -0.21 -7.94 -1.49
N LYS A 49 -0.84 -9.09 -1.32
CA LYS A 49 -0.58 -10.28 -2.14
C LYS A 49 -1.71 -10.46 -3.15
N LYS A 50 -1.34 -10.48 -4.43
CA LYS A 50 -2.23 -10.86 -5.52
C LYS A 50 -1.82 -12.24 -6.03
N GLN A 51 -2.71 -13.23 -5.91
CA GLN A 51 -2.45 -14.59 -6.38
C GLN A 51 -2.45 -14.61 -7.92
N GLY A 52 -1.32 -15.01 -8.50
CA GLY A 52 -1.20 -15.26 -9.94
C GLY A 52 -1.67 -16.66 -10.34
N SER A 53 -1.44 -17.03 -11.60
CA SER A 53 -1.76 -18.36 -12.13
C SER A 53 -0.84 -19.48 -11.62
N GLN A 54 0.34 -19.13 -11.10
CA GLN A 54 1.33 -20.06 -10.56
C GLN A 54 1.81 -19.59 -9.18
N GLN A 55 2.32 -20.52 -8.36
CA GLN A 55 2.82 -20.20 -7.01
C GLN A 55 4.22 -19.58 -7.04
N GLU A 56 5.02 -19.88 -8.06
CA GLU A 56 6.38 -19.39 -8.23
C GLU A 56 6.65 -18.96 -9.68
N PRO A 57 7.57 -17.99 -9.90
CA PRO A 57 8.31 -17.24 -8.89
C PRO A 57 7.42 -16.20 -8.17
N ARG A 58 7.77 -15.86 -6.92
CA ARG A 58 7.13 -14.75 -6.19
C ARG A 58 7.81 -13.44 -6.56
N ILE A 59 7.03 -12.45 -7.03
CA ILE A 59 7.52 -11.13 -7.42
C ILE A 59 7.15 -10.12 -6.34
N MET A 60 8.14 -9.41 -5.80
CA MET A 60 7.94 -8.34 -4.82
C MET A 60 8.18 -6.99 -5.48
N ILE A 61 7.19 -6.10 -5.38
CA ILE A 61 7.31 -4.69 -5.73
C ILE A 61 7.17 -3.94 -4.41
N ALA A 62 8.23 -3.24 -4.02
CA ALA A 62 8.32 -2.56 -2.74
C ALA A 62 8.45 -1.05 -2.93
N SER A 63 7.86 -0.31 -2.00
CA SER A 63 8.01 1.13 -1.79
C SER A 63 7.96 1.36 -0.27
N HIS A 64 8.16 2.61 0.16
CA HIS A 64 8.09 2.99 1.56
C HIS A 64 6.93 3.97 1.79
N MET A 65 6.35 3.95 2.99
CA MET A 65 5.19 4.78 3.35
C MET A 65 5.61 6.09 4.03
N ASP A 66 6.83 6.14 4.55
CA ASP A 66 7.34 7.28 5.28
C ASP A 66 7.82 8.41 4.36
N GLU A 67 7.70 9.64 4.86
CA GLU A 67 8.18 10.89 4.25
C GLU A 67 9.22 11.61 5.14
#